data_AF-A0A670ZGS5-F1
#
_entry.id   AF-A0A670ZGS5-F1
#
_cell.length_a   1.000
_cell.length_b   1.000
_cell.length_c   1.000
_cell.angle_alpha   90.00
_cell.angle_beta   90.00
_cell.angle_gamma   90.00
#
_symmetry.space_group_name_H-M   'P 1'
#
loop_
_entity.id
_entity.type
_entity.pdbx_description
1 polymer ?
#
loop_
_entity_poly.entity_id
_entity_poly.type
_entity_poly.pdbx_seq_one_letter_code
_entity_poly.pdbx_strand_id
1 'polypeptide(L)'
;CYKEGRFRDAVSRYHWALLQIKGLDPNMPFPLQEFMADKPAMTADQEKELYTIRCDCYNNLAACLLQMPPVNYERVKDYSLKVLERQADNVKALYRAGVAFYHLGNYDKAQHYLLSATSRQPKDANVKRYLQLTKSQLSIYLQQEKQLYMGMFG
;
A
#
# COMPACT_ATOMS: atom_id res chain seq x y z
N CYS A 1 -5.50 -18.33 -9.34
CA CYS A 1 -4.96 -18.22 -7.96
C CYS A 1 -5.62 -17.12 -7.10
N TYR A 2 -5.46 -15.82 -7.38
CA TYR A 2 -6.10 -14.76 -6.56
C TYR A 2 -7.63 -14.85 -6.57
N LYS A 3 -8.23 -14.99 -7.76
CA LYS A 3 -9.68 -15.19 -7.94
C LYS A 3 -10.20 -16.53 -7.38
N GLU A 4 -9.31 -17.47 -7.08
CA GLU A 4 -9.62 -18.79 -6.52
C GLU A 4 -9.44 -18.83 -4.99
N GLY A 5 -9.17 -17.69 -4.34
CA GLY A 5 -8.94 -17.62 -2.89
C GLY A 5 -7.59 -18.20 -2.42
N ARG A 6 -6.72 -18.63 -3.34
CA ARG A 6 -5.38 -19.16 -3.05
C ARG A 6 -4.36 -18.04 -2.83
N PHE A 7 -4.55 -17.27 -1.76
CA PHE A 7 -3.77 -16.07 -1.48
C PHE A 7 -2.29 -16.35 -1.20
N ARG A 8 -1.96 -17.44 -0.48
CA ARG A 8 -0.56 -17.82 -0.20
C ARG A 8 0.24 -18.07 -1.49
N ASP A 9 -0.33 -18.84 -2.41
CA ASP A 9 0.30 -19.13 -3.70
C ASP A 9 0.44 -17.87 -4.57
N ALA A 10 -0.56 -16.99 -4.52
CA ALA A 10 -0.50 -15.70 -5.20
C ALA A 10 0.64 -14.83 -4.66
N VAL A 11 0.78 -14.75 -3.33
CA VAL A 11 1.90 -14.03 -2.68
C VAL A 11 3.25 -14.57 -3.13
N SER A 12 3.44 -15.89 -3.15
CA SER A 12 4.70 -16.50 -3.61
C SER A 12 5.03 -16.13 -5.06
N ARG A 13 4.03 -16.15 -5.95
CA ARG A 13 4.21 -15.77 -7.36
C ARG A 13 4.55 -14.29 -7.53
N TYR A 14 3.85 -13.40 -6.82
CA TYR A 14 4.16 -11.96 -6.88
C TYR A 14 5.52 -11.64 -6.27
N HIS A 15 5.91 -12.34 -5.21
CA HIS A 15 7.23 -12.17 -4.62
C HIS A 15 8.33 -12.60 -5.59
N TRP A 16 8.16 -13.75 -6.26
CA TRP A 16 9.09 -14.23 -7.27
C TRP A 16 9.19 -13.27 -8.46
N ALA A 17 8.07 -12.74 -8.96
CA ALA A 17 8.08 -11.71 -10.00
C ALA A 17 8.87 -10.46 -9.57
N LEU A 18 8.70 -10.00 -8.33
CA LEU A 18 9.47 -8.86 -7.80
C LEU A 18 10.98 -9.16 -7.70
N LEU A 19 11.38 -10.39 -7.38
CA LEU A 19 12.78 -10.79 -7.36
C LEU A 19 13.39 -10.75 -8.76
N GLN A 20 12.67 -11.24 -9.77
CA GLN A 20 13.11 -11.15 -11.17
C GLN A 20 13.24 -9.70 -11.62
N ILE A 21 12.27 -8.86 -11.29
CA ILE A 21 12.27 -7.43 -11.60
C ILE A 21 13.43 -6.69 -10.90
N LYS A 22 13.76 -7.05 -9.65
CA LYS A 22 14.96 -6.52 -8.97
C LYS A 22 16.23 -6.99 -9.64
N GLY A 23 16.25 -8.23 -10.13
CA GLY A 23 17.33 -8.79 -10.94
C GLY A 23 17.58 -8.06 -12.26
N LEU A 24 16.69 -7.16 -12.68
CA LEU A 24 16.80 -6.35 -13.89
C LEU A 24 17.08 -4.86 -13.58
N ASP A 25 17.28 -4.51 -12.31
CA ASP A 25 17.48 -3.12 -11.88
C ASP A 25 18.93 -2.67 -12.19
N PRO A 26 19.13 -1.58 -12.96
CA PRO A 26 20.46 -1.11 -13.31
C PRO A 26 21.26 -0.55 -12.13
N ASN A 27 20.62 -0.28 -10.98
CA ASN A 27 21.26 0.23 -9.76
C ASN A 27 21.58 -0.87 -8.72
N MET A 28 21.81 -2.11 -9.15
CA MET A 28 22.13 -3.22 -8.24
C MET A 28 23.55 -3.08 -7.66
N PRO A 29 23.78 -3.34 -6.36
CA PRO A 29 25.12 -3.28 -5.77
C PRO A 29 26.09 -4.30 -6.39
N PHE A 30 27.35 -3.90 -6.54
CA PHE A 30 28.47 -4.79 -6.91
C PHE A 30 28.61 -5.94 -5.89
N PRO A 31 28.88 -7.20 -6.30
CA PRO A 31 29.39 -7.68 -7.60
C PRO A 31 28.32 -8.19 -8.59
N LEU A 32 27.03 -8.05 -8.28
CA LEU A 32 25.95 -8.61 -9.12
C LEU A 32 25.83 -7.90 -10.49
N GLN A 33 26.29 -6.66 -10.58
CA GLN A 33 26.33 -5.88 -11.81
C GLN A 33 27.37 -6.43 -12.82
N GLU A 34 28.44 -7.05 -12.35
CA GLU A 34 29.52 -7.60 -13.18
C GLU A 34 29.05 -8.84 -13.98
N PHE A 35 28.14 -9.64 -13.40
CA PHE A 35 27.46 -10.76 -14.08
C PHE A 35 26.46 -10.32 -15.17
N MET A 36 26.10 -9.03 -15.21
CA MET A 36 25.10 -8.50 -16.13
C MET A 36 25.69 -7.56 -17.20
N ALA A 37 27.03 -7.40 -17.22
CA ALA A 37 27.74 -6.44 -18.06
C ALA A 37 27.51 -6.62 -19.59
N ASP A 38 27.03 -7.79 -20.01
CA ASP A 38 26.78 -8.12 -21.42
C ASP A 38 25.30 -7.93 -21.85
N LYS A 39 24.44 -7.42 -20.95
CA LYS A 39 23.02 -7.24 -21.23
C LYS A 39 22.77 -5.84 -21.81
N PRO A 40 22.06 -5.69 -22.95
CA PRO A 40 21.78 -4.39 -23.52
C PRO A 40 21.04 -3.50 -22.51
N ALA A 41 21.45 -2.23 -22.43
CA ALA A 41 20.80 -1.23 -21.58
C ALA A 41 19.29 -1.19 -21.91
N MET A 42 18.46 -1.29 -20.87
CA MET A 42 17.01 -1.22 -21.02
C MET A 42 16.61 0.10 -21.68
N THR A 43 15.68 0.06 -22.63
CA THR A 43 15.10 1.29 -23.18
C THR A 43 14.22 1.96 -22.14
N ALA A 44 14.02 3.28 -22.25
CA ALA A 44 13.15 4.02 -21.33
C ALA A 44 11.71 3.46 -21.29
N ASP A 45 11.22 2.93 -22.41
CA ASP A 45 9.91 2.28 -22.49
C ASP A 45 9.86 0.96 -21.72
N GLN A 46 10.91 0.13 -21.84
CA GLN A 46 11.05 -1.11 -21.07
C GLN A 46 11.15 -0.83 -19.57
N GLU A 47 11.91 0.20 -19.18
CA GLU A 47 12.04 0.60 -17.79
C GLU A 47 10.67 1.06 -17.22
N LYS A 48 9.93 1.86 -17.99
CA LYS A 48 8.58 2.30 -17.62
C LYS A 48 7.61 1.13 -17.46
N GLU A 49 7.63 0.17 -18.39
CA GLU A 49 6.81 -1.04 -18.31
C GLU A 49 7.16 -1.88 -17.07
N LEU A 50 8.46 -2.04 -16.79
CA LEU A 50 8.95 -2.74 -15.62
C LEU A 50 8.48 -2.08 -14.31
N TYR A 51 8.47 -0.74 -14.24
CA TYR A 51 7.87 -0.01 -13.11
C TYR A 51 6.37 -0.24 -12.97
N THR A 52 5.62 -0.26 -14.08
CA THR A 52 4.19 -0.57 -14.06
C THR A 52 3.93 -1.97 -13.51
N ILE A 53 4.63 -2.98 -14.02
CA ILE A 53 4.50 -4.37 -13.56
C ILE A 53 4.85 -4.47 -12.07
N ARG A 54 5.90 -3.78 -11.64
CA ARG A 54 6.33 -3.72 -10.23
C ARG A 54 5.23 -3.13 -9.34
N CYS A 55 4.59 -2.04 -9.77
CA CYS A 55 3.46 -1.43 -9.07
C CYS A 55 2.27 -2.40 -8.97
N ASP A 56 1.94 -3.10 -10.06
CA ASP A 56 0.84 -4.07 -10.06
C ASP A 56 1.12 -5.25 -9.11
N CYS A 57 2.36 -5.73 -9.06
CA CYS A 57 2.77 -6.76 -8.12
C CYS A 57 2.59 -6.31 -6.66
N TYR A 58 3.05 -5.10 -6.31
CA TYR A 58 2.86 -4.56 -4.96
C TYR A 58 1.38 -4.35 -4.62
N ASN A 59 0.60 -3.84 -5.58
CA ASN A 59 -0.82 -3.59 -5.38
C ASN A 59 -1.58 -4.91 -5.13
N ASN A 60 -1.24 -5.96 -5.86
CA ASN A 60 -1.84 -7.29 -5.68
C ASN A 60 -1.36 -7.98 -4.40
N LEU A 61 -0.09 -7.81 -4.00
CA LEU A 61 0.42 -8.30 -2.72
C LEU A 61 -0.32 -7.66 -1.54
N ALA A 62 -0.48 -6.34 -1.55
CA ALA A 62 -1.25 -5.63 -0.54
C ALA A 62 -2.70 -6.14 -0.47
N ALA A 63 -3.31 -6.43 -1.62
CA ALA A 63 -4.64 -7.02 -1.69
C ALA A 63 -4.70 -8.41 -1.05
N CYS A 64 -3.76 -9.29 -1.38
CA CYS A 64 -3.69 -10.65 -0.83
C CYS A 64 -3.52 -10.62 0.68
N LEU A 65 -2.61 -9.77 1.18
CA LEU A 65 -2.32 -9.67 2.61
C LEU A 65 -3.54 -9.23 3.42
N LEU A 66 -4.36 -8.32 2.90
CA LEU A 66 -5.63 -7.92 3.55
C LEU A 66 -6.65 -9.07 3.65
N GLN A 67 -6.52 -10.10 2.81
CA GLN A 67 -7.42 -11.28 2.80
C GLN A 67 -6.84 -12.47 3.57
N MET A 68 -5.66 -12.34 4.18
CA MET A 68 -4.96 -13.43 4.88
C MET A 68 -4.89 -13.18 6.39
N PRO A 69 -5.77 -13.78 7.20
CA PRO A 69 -5.68 -13.71 8.66
C PRO A 69 -4.51 -14.55 9.23
N PRO A 70 -3.78 -14.05 10.25
CA PRO A 70 -3.83 -12.68 10.77
C PRO A 70 -3.23 -11.69 9.76
N VAL A 71 -3.92 -10.55 9.59
CA VAL A 71 -3.53 -9.55 8.59
C VAL A 71 -2.30 -8.78 9.05
N ASN A 72 -1.26 -8.76 8.23
CA ASN A 72 -0.07 -7.95 8.47
C ASN A 72 -0.25 -6.54 7.87
N TYR A 73 -0.83 -5.63 8.65
CA TYR A 73 -1.12 -4.26 8.20
C TYR A 73 0.13 -3.43 7.91
N GLU A 74 1.25 -3.70 8.58
CA GLU A 74 2.54 -3.04 8.29
C GLU A 74 3.00 -3.32 6.85
N ARG A 75 2.94 -4.59 6.41
CA ARG A 75 3.30 -4.95 5.03
C ARG A 75 2.30 -4.40 4.01
N VAL A 76 1.01 -4.36 4.34
CA VAL A 76 -0.01 -3.75 3.48
C VAL A 76 0.29 -2.26 3.29
N LYS A 77 0.62 -1.54 4.36
CA LYS A 77 1.03 -0.14 4.34
C LYS A 77 2.25 0.03 3.43
N ASP A 78 3.33 -0.71 3.68
CA ASP A 78 4.59 -0.55 2.92
C ASP A 78 4.40 -0.78 1.42
N TYR A 79 3.67 -1.84 1.02
CA TYR A 79 3.43 -2.11 -0.39
C TYR A 79 2.49 -1.08 -1.02
N SER A 80 1.49 -0.60 -0.29
CA SER A 80 0.59 0.44 -0.81
C SER A 80 1.36 1.75 -1.03
N LEU A 81 2.22 2.16 -0.09
CA LEU A 81 3.04 3.37 -0.24
C LEU A 81 4.01 3.28 -1.43
N LYS A 82 4.65 2.13 -1.65
CA LYS A 82 5.52 1.91 -2.84
C LYS A 82 4.78 2.08 -4.16
N VAL A 83 3.50 1.73 -4.23
CA VAL A 83 2.67 1.99 -5.42
C VAL A 83 2.40 3.49 -5.55
N LEU A 84 2.09 4.16 -4.44
CA LEU A 84 1.75 5.59 -4.42
C LEU A 84 2.94 6.51 -4.73
N GLU A 85 4.18 6.08 -4.47
CA GLU A 85 5.40 6.79 -4.88
C GLU A 85 5.48 7.01 -6.41
N ARG A 86 4.87 6.12 -7.19
CA ARG A 86 4.88 6.18 -8.67
C ARG A 86 3.50 6.49 -9.24
N GLN A 87 2.46 6.04 -8.57
CA GLN A 87 1.07 6.18 -8.99
C GLN A 87 0.27 6.81 -7.84
N ALA A 88 0.52 8.08 -7.55
CA ALA A 88 -0.10 8.82 -6.44
C ALA A 88 -1.64 8.76 -6.47
N ASP A 89 -2.21 8.65 -7.66
CA ASP A 89 -3.66 8.62 -7.90
C ASP A 89 -4.27 7.20 -7.93
N ASN A 90 -3.48 6.15 -7.60
CA ASN A 90 -3.97 4.77 -7.62
C ASN A 90 -4.98 4.55 -6.49
N VAL A 91 -6.27 4.57 -6.84
CA VAL A 91 -7.39 4.44 -5.88
C VAL A 91 -7.30 3.17 -5.03
N LYS A 92 -6.85 2.05 -5.61
CA LYS A 92 -6.74 0.78 -4.88
C LYS A 92 -5.62 0.87 -3.83
N ALA A 93 -4.49 1.48 -4.17
CA ALA A 93 -3.39 1.68 -3.22
C ALA A 93 -3.76 2.70 -2.14
N LEU A 94 -4.43 3.80 -2.49
CA LEU A 94 -4.96 4.79 -1.53
C LEU A 94 -5.90 4.13 -0.52
N TYR A 95 -6.86 3.35 -0.99
CA TYR A 95 -7.78 2.62 -0.12
C TYR A 95 -7.04 1.65 0.81
N ARG A 96 -6.13 0.83 0.28
CA ARG A 96 -5.38 -0.17 1.06
C ARG A 96 -4.45 0.48 2.09
N ALA A 97 -3.80 1.59 1.74
CA ALA A 97 -3.02 2.39 2.69
C ALA A 97 -3.91 2.92 3.80
N GLY A 98 -5.07 3.51 3.45
CA GLY A 98 -6.04 4.02 4.42
C GLY A 98 -6.54 2.96 5.41
N VAL A 99 -6.89 1.78 4.92
CA VAL A 99 -7.27 0.62 5.75
C VAL A 99 -6.11 0.20 6.66
N ALA A 100 -4.89 0.10 6.13
CA ALA A 100 -3.72 -0.29 6.92
C ALA A 100 -3.44 0.71 8.05
N PHE A 101 -3.40 2.00 7.75
CA PHE A 101 -3.18 3.04 8.78
C PHE A 101 -4.28 3.05 9.85
N TYR A 102 -5.53 2.80 9.47
CA TYR A 102 -6.63 2.67 10.43
C TYR A 102 -6.36 1.55 11.45
N HIS A 103 -6.01 0.36 10.98
CA HIS A 103 -5.73 -0.78 11.86
C HIS A 103 -4.41 -0.66 12.63
N LEU A 104 -3.49 0.19 12.16
CA LEU A 104 -2.28 0.57 12.89
C LEU A 104 -2.50 1.72 13.88
N GLY A 105 -3.74 2.22 14.02
CA GLY A 105 -4.09 3.29 14.95
C GLY A 105 -3.67 4.70 14.51
N ASN A 106 -3.12 4.87 13.30
CA ASN A 106 -2.77 6.18 12.77
C ASN A 106 -3.95 6.77 11.98
N TYR A 107 -4.90 7.34 12.71
CA TYR A 107 -6.18 7.77 12.14
C TYR A 107 -6.05 9.02 11.24
N ASP A 108 -5.08 9.91 11.49
CA ASP A 108 -4.84 11.08 10.64
C ASP A 108 -4.42 10.68 9.22
N LYS A 109 -3.40 9.80 9.12
CA LYS A 109 -2.98 9.27 7.82
C LYS A 109 -4.07 8.43 7.18
N ALA A 110 -4.79 7.62 7.96
CA ALA A 110 -5.93 6.87 7.45
C ALA A 110 -6.96 7.80 6.79
N GLN A 111 -7.33 8.89 7.46
CA GLN A 111 -8.28 9.87 6.94
C GLN A 111 -7.78 10.50 5.65
N HIS A 112 -6.51 10.93 5.62
CA HIS A 112 -5.90 11.52 4.43
C HIS A 112 -6.02 10.60 3.21
N TYR A 113 -5.56 9.34 3.31
CA TYR A 113 -5.62 8.40 2.19
C TYR A 113 -7.05 8.03 1.79
N LEU A 114 -7.97 7.87 2.75
CA LEU A 114 -9.36 7.52 2.47
C LEU A 114 -10.14 8.68 1.83
N LEU A 115 -9.82 9.93 2.17
CA LEU A 115 -10.37 11.11 1.48
C LEU A 115 -9.87 11.19 0.04
N SER A 116 -8.57 10.96 -0.19
CA SER A 116 -7.99 10.89 -1.53
C SER A 116 -8.59 9.75 -2.36
N ALA A 117 -8.89 8.60 -1.76
CA ALA A 117 -9.60 7.53 -2.45
C ALA A 117 -11.05 7.93 -2.78
N THR A 118 -11.74 8.59 -1.84
CA THR A 118 -13.13 9.05 -1.99
C THR A 118 -13.28 10.09 -3.10
N SER A 119 -12.34 11.03 -3.23
CA SER A 119 -12.39 12.05 -4.28
C SER A 119 -12.34 11.46 -5.69
N ARG A 120 -11.69 10.30 -5.84
CA ARG A 120 -11.58 9.58 -7.12
C ARG A 120 -12.73 8.59 -7.34
N GLN A 121 -13.19 7.91 -6.29
CA GLN A 121 -14.31 6.96 -6.35
C GLN A 121 -15.33 7.23 -5.24
N PRO A 122 -16.16 8.29 -5.38
CA PRO A 122 -17.08 8.72 -4.33
C PRO A 122 -18.26 7.78 -4.11
N LYS A 123 -18.40 6.72 -4.90
CA LYS A 123 -19.46 5.70 -4.77
C LYS A 123 -18.97 4.40 -4.15
N ASP A 124 -17.68 4.27 -3.84
CA ASP A 124 -17.15 3.05 -3.20
C ASP A 124 -17.63 2.95 -1.74
N ALA A 125 -18.48 1.96 -1.47
CA ALA A 125 -19.06 1.72 -0.16
C ALA A 125 -18.00 1.34 0.91
N ASN A 126 -16.94 0.63 0.51
CA ASN A 126 -15.87 0.22 1.43
C ASN A 126 -15.04 1.42 1.86
N VAL A 127 -14.71 2.32 0.92
CA VAL A 127 -13.98 3.56 1.24
C VAL A 127 -14.80 4.43 2.19
N LYS A 128 -16.10 4.61 1.91
CA LYS A 128 -17.01 5.38 2.79
C LYS A 128 -17.08 4.79 4.20
N ARG A 129 -17.25 3.47 4.31
CA ARG A 129 -17.31 2.77 5.60
C ARG A 129 -16.05 3.03 6.42
N TYR A 130 -14.88 2.83 5.83
CA TYR A 130 -13.62 3.06 6.54
C TYR A 130 -13.43 4.53 6.89
N LEU A 131 -13.81 5.47 6.01
CA LEU A 131 -13.72 6.90 6.32
C LEU A 131 -14.61 7.29 7.51
N GLN A 132 -15.82 6.73 7.61
CA GLN A 132 -16.69 6.94 8.77
C GLN A 132 -16.09 6.38 10.06
N LEU A 133 -15.55 5.16 10.02
CA LEU A 133 -14.87 4.55 11.17
C LEU A 133 -13.70 5.42 11.64
N THR A 134 -12.85 5.86 10.72
CA THR A 134 -11.71 6.73 11.03
C THR A 134 -12.14 8.06 11.65
N LYS A 135 -13.19 8.70 11.11
CA LYS A 135 -13.74 9.95 11.68
C LYS A 135 -14.28 9.74 13.10
N SER A 136 -14.94 8.62 13.36
CA SER A 136 -15.42 8.28 14.70
C SER A 136 -14.26 8.14 15.68
N GLN A 137 -13.18 7.45 15.31
CA GLN A 137 -12.00 7.27 16.17
C GLN A 137 -11.31 8.60 16.49
N LEU A 138 -11.12 9.46 15.49
CA LEU A 138 -10.56 10.80 15.69
C LEU A 138 -11.42 11.65 16.63
N SER A 139 -12.75 11.60 16.48
CA SER A 139 -13.66 12.33 17.36
C SER A 139 -13.56 11.88 18.82
N ILE A 140 -13.42 10.57 19.06
CA ILE A 140 -13.24 10.01 20.40
C ILE A 140 -11.94 10.50 21.01
N TYR A 141 -10.83 10.42 20.24
CA TYR A 141 -9.52 10.88 20.67
C TYR A 141 -9.53 12.36 21.09
N LEU A 142 -10.07 13.23 20.23
CA LEU A 142 -10.17 14.67 20.52
C LEU A 142 -11.05 14.98 21.74
N GLN A 143 -12.12 14.22 21.93
CA GLN A 143 -12.99 14.39 23.10
C GLN A 143 -12.28 13.99 24.40
N GLN A 144 -11.53 12.89 24.38
CA GLN A 144 -10.72 12.44 25.53
C GLN A 144 -9.64 13.47 25.87
N GLU A 145 -8.94 13.98 24.87
CA GLU A 145 -7.92 15.02 25.02
C GLU A 145 -8.52 16.29 25.66
N LYS A 146 -9.68 16.75 25.16
CA LYS A 146 -10.38 17.91 25.73
C LYS A 146 -10.78 17.69 27.21
N GLN A 147 -11.27 16.51 27.55
CA GLN A 147 -11.63 16.17 28.93
C GLN A 147 -10.42 16.15 29.86
N LEU A 148 -9.28 15.61 29.40
CA LEU A 148 -8.02 15.63 30.14
C LEU A 148 -7.58 17.06 30.45
N TYR A 149 -7.59 17.95 29.46
CA TYR A 149 -7.24 19.36 29.64
C TYR A 149 -8.18 20.07 30.62
N MET A 150 -9.49 19.82 30.54
CA MET A 150 -10.45 20.39 31.51
C MET A 150 -10.19 19.91 32.94
N GLY A 151 -9.78 18.66 33.15
CA GLY A 151 -9.45 18.14 34.48
C GLY A 151 -8.11 18.62 35.05
N MET A 152 -7.17 19.07 34.20
CA MET A 152 -5.87 19.59 34.62
C MET A 152 -5.90 21.09 34.98
N PHE A 153 -6.84 21.85 34.44
CA PHE A 153 -6.92 23.31 34.58
C PHE A 153 -8.26 23.82 35.13
N GLY A 154 -9.16 22.92 35.50
CA GLY A 154 -10.46 23.21 36.13
C GLY A 154 -10.46 23.04 37.64
#